data_AF-A0A659S475-F1
#
_entry.id   AF-A0A659S475-F1
#
_cell.length_a   1.000
_cell.length_b   1.000
_cell.length_c   1.000
_cell.angle_alpha   90.00
_cell.angle_beta   90.00
_cell.angle_gamma   90.00
#
_symmetry.space_group_name_H-M   'P 1'
#
loop_
_entity.id
_entity.type
_entity.pdbx_description
1 polymer ?
#
loop_
_entity_poly.entity_id
_entity_poly.type
_entity_poly.pdbx_seq_one_letter_code
_entity_poly.pdbx_strand_id
1 'polypeptide(L)'
;ADVSVVHVVTGPLFERHIATLPEDATVEIPSGYWKVLFTGTAPSKSEGNYAAFIMDQNTPRSANFCDYQVTVEAIEHKTKPVLTLWSALPEAVASEVKTTKGSLAQKLGCR
;
A
#
# COMPACT_ATOMS: atom_id res chain seq x y z
N ALA A 1 0.61 -23.84 1.34
CA ALA A 1 -0.46 -23.83 0.33
C ALA A 1 0.05 -23.06 -0.87
N ASP A 2 -0.23 -23.53 -2.08
CA ASP A 2 0.15 -22.82 -3.30
C ASP A 2 -0.67 -21.51 -3.40
N VAL A 3 -0.04 -20.41 -3.81
CA VAL A 3 -0.73 -19.11 -3.93
C VAL A 3 -1.36 -19.04 -5.32
N SER A 4 -2.68 -19.18 -5.40
CA SER A 4 -3.39 -19.18 -6.69
C SER A 4 -3.71 -17.78 -7.23
N VAL A 5 -3.89 -16.79 -6.36
CA VAL A 5 -4.31 -15.43 -6.74
C VAL A 5 -3.64 -14.39 -5.84
N VAL A 6 -3.24 -13.26 -6.44
CA VAL A 6 -2.79 -12.04 -5.76
C VAL A 6 -3.65 -10.87 -6.21
N HIS A 7 -4.31 -10.21 -5.26
CA HIS A 7 -5.07 -8.99 -5.50
C HIS A 7 -4.21 -7.79 -5.09
N VAL A 8 -4.06 -6.81 -5.99
CA VAL A 8 -3.20 -5.63 -5.77
C VAL A 8 -3.94 -4.36 -6.12
N VAL A 9 -3.82 -3.36 -5.26
CA VAL A 9 -4.18 -1.97 -5.55
C VAL A 9 -2.97 -1.09 -5.26
N THR A 10 -2.68 -0.13 -6.12
CA THR A 10 -1.53 0.76 -5.99
C THR A 10 -1.89 2.15 -6.52
N GLY A 11 -1.20 3.17 -6.03
CA GLY A 11 -1.44 4.54 -6.47
C GLY A 11 -0.37 5.52 -6.00
N PRO A 12 -0.47 6.78 -6.47
CA PRO A 12 0.43 7.86 -6.07
C PRO A 12 0.03 8.52 -4.74
N LEU A 13 0.95 9.28 -4.17
CA LEU A 13 0.74 10.24 -3.09
C LEU A 13 1.15 11.64 -3.54
N PHE A 14 0.34 12.65 -3.22
CA PHE A 14 0.60 14.06 -3.48
C PHE A 14 0.65 14.83 -2.14
N GLU A 15 1.64 14.51 -1.30
CA GLU A 15 1.81 15.10 0.03
C GLU A 15 2.64 16.40 -0.01
N ARG A 16 3.43 16.59 -1.07
CA ARG A 16 4.23 17.79 -1.33
C ARG A 16 4.41 17.99 -2.83
N HIS A 17 4.61 19.24 -3.24
CA HIS A 17 5.02 19.54 -4.60
C HIS A 17 6.47 19.06 -4.85
N ILE A 18 6.66 18.24 -5.88
CA ILE A 18 7.98 17.78 -6.34
C ILE A 18 8.42 18.59 -7.56
N ALA A 19 7.63 18.48 -8.63
CA ALA A 19 7.77 19.19 -9.89
C ALA A 19 6.54 18.88 -10.76
N THR A 20 6.45 19.53 -11.91
CA THR A 20 5.56 19.18 -13.01
C THR A 20 6.38 18.72 -14.22
N LEU A 21 5.74 18.13 -15.22
CA LEU A 21 6.44 17.78 -16.46
C LEU A 21 6.85 19.05 -17.22
N PRO A 22 8.05 19.07 -17.84
CA PRO A 22 8.55 20.25 -18.55
C PRO A 22 7.66 20.66 -19.74
N GLU A 23 7.02 19.70 -20.39
CA GLU A 23 6.14 19.91 -21.56
C GLU A 23 4.65 20.04 -21.19
N ASP A 24 4.30 19.73 -19.94
CA ASP A 24 2.92 19.84 -19.46
C ASP A 24 2.90 20.15 -17.96
N ALA A 25 2.76 21.44 -17.66
CA ALA A 25 2.71 21.93 -16.29
C ALA A 25 1.45 21.50 -15.52
N THR A 26 0.45 20.91 -16.18
CA THR A 26 -0.77 20.39 -15.52
C THR A 26 -0.55 19.01 -14.90
N VAL A 27 0.51 18.31 -15.29
CA VAL A 27 0.85 16.98 -14.76
C VAL A 27 1.78 17.14 -13.56
N GLU A 28 1.23 16.95 -12.36
CA GLU A 28 2.02 16.91 -11.12
C GLU A 28 2.73 15.56 -10.95
N ILE A 29 4.00 15.62 -10.55
CA ILE A 29 4.79 14.43 -10.22
C ILE A 29 4.46 13.97 -8.79
N PRO A 30 4.10 12.69 -8.58
CA PRO A 30 3.86 12.14 -7.25
C PRO A 30 5.05 12.32 -6.31
N SER A 31 4.74 12.61 -5.04
CA SER A 31 5.71 12.65 -3.94
C SER A 31 6.09 11.26 -3.40
N GLY A 32 5.33 10.23 -3.78
CA GLY A 32 5.59 8.84 -3.44
C GLY A 32 4.51 7.93 -4.01
N TYR A 33 4.66 6.64 -3.76
CA TYR A 33 3.73 5.61 -4.18
C TYR A 33 3.39 4.67 -3.04
N TRP A 34 2.19 4.11 -3.10
CA TRP A 34 1.73 3.10 -2.16
C TRP A 34 1.24 1.86 -2.89
N LYS A 35 1.33 0.71 -2.22
CA LYS A 35 0.82 -0.56 -2.72
C LYS A 35 0.22 -1.37 -1.59
N VAL A 36 -0.97 -1.90 -1.80
CA VAL A 36 -1.67 -2.82 -0.91
C VAL A 36 -1.97 -4.09 -1.67
N LEU A 37 -1.75 -5.23 -1.03
CA LEU A 37 -1.98 -6.53 -1.65
C LEU A 37 -2.43 -7.58 -0.64
N PHE A 38 -3.16 -8.58 -1.13
CA PHE A 38 -3.46 -9.80 -0.39
C PHE A 38 -3.50 -11.01 -1.32
N THR A 39 -3.33 -12.21 -0.76
CA THR A 39 -3.44 -13.49 -1.47
C THR A 39 -4.71 -14.23 -1.08
N GLY A 40 -5.24 -15.07 -1.96
CA GLY A 40 -6.48 -15.82 -1.69
C GLY A 40 -7.73 -14.98 -1.99
N THR A 41 -8.81 -15.20 -1.25
CA THR A 41 -10.13 -14.61 -1.56
C THR A 41 -10.41 -13.28 -0.85
N ALA A 42 -9.85 -13.07 0.35
CA ALA A 42 -10.01 -11.85 1.13
C ALA A 42 -8.83 -11.64 2.10
N PRO A 43 -8.49 -10.39 2.46
CA PRO A 43 -7.52 -10.12 3.50
C PRO A 43 -8.02 -10.61 4.86
N SER A 44 -7.14 -11.27 5.61
CA SER A 44 -7.41 -11.85 6.92
C SER A 44 -6.22 -11.70 7.85
N LYS A 45 -6.47 -11.27 9.10
CA LYS A 45 -5.41 -11.19 10.12
C LYS A 45 -4.97 -12.56 10.61
N SER A 46 -5.89 -13.51 10.76
CA SER A 46 -5.54 -14.87 11.20
C SER A 46 -4.64 -15.59 10.18
N GLU A 47 -4.84 -15.34 8.89
CA GLU A 47 -4.00 -15.88 7.82
C GLU A 47 -2.74 -15.03 7.54
N GLY A 48 -2.77 -13.76 7.98
CA GLY A 48 -1.74 -12.77 7.72
C GLY A 48 -1.45 -12.60 6.23
N ASN A 49 -2.47 -12.77 5.39
CA ASN A 49 -2.34 -12.95 3.94
C ASN A 49 -2.30 -11.62 3.16
N TYR A 50 -1.98 -10.50 3.82
CA TYR A 50 -1.95 -9.16 3.24
C TYR A 50 -0.71 -8.36 3.65
N ALA A 51 -0.38 -7.35 2.85
CA ALA A 51 0.69 -6.39 3.14
C ALA A 51 0.41 -5.03 2.49
N ALA A 52 1.04 -4.00 3.02
CA ALA A 52 0.92 -2.62 2.56
C ALA A 52 2.26 -1.90 2.66
N PHE A 53 2.59 -1.08 1.67
CA PHE A 53 3.87 -0.38 1.57
C PHE A 53 3.67 1.05 1.07
N ILE A 54 4.50 1.98 1.55
CA ILE A 54 4.62 3.36 1.04
C ILE A 54 6.09 3.66 0.80
N MET A 55 6.46 4.07 -0.41
CA MET A 55 7.81 4.50 -0.75
C MET A 55 7.80 5.93 -1.28
N ASP A 56 8.68 6.77 -0.76
CA ASP A 56 8.86 8.16 -1.22
C ASP A 56 9.48 8.19 -2.63
N GLN A 57 9.17 9.22 -3.42
CA GLN A 57 9.73 9.43 -4.76
C GLN A 57 11.27 9.40 -4.79
N ASN A 58 11.91 9.85 -3.71
CA ASN A 58 13.37 9.92 -3.58
C ASN A 58 13.98 8.67 -2.93
N THR A 59 13.20 7.60 -2.71
CA THR A 59 13.71 6.37 -2.10
C THR A 59 14.91 5.84 -2.91
N PRO A 60 16.07 5.58 -2.27
CA PRO A 60 17.25 5.10 -2.98
C PRO A 60 16.99 3.80 -3.73
N ARG A 61 17.64 3.64 -4.89
CA ARG A 61 17.51 2.43 -5.73
C ARG A 61 17.85 1.13 -4.98
N SER A 62 18.77 1.19 -4.02
CA SER A 62 19.22 0.04 -3.22
C SER A 62 18.40 -0.18 -1.94
N ALA A 63 17.36 0.63 -1.69
CA ALA A 63 16.57 0.53 -0.47
C ALA A 63 15.83 -0.81 -0.42
N ASN A 64 15.74 -1.40 0.79
CA ASN A 64 14.98 -2.61 1.01
C ASN A 64 13.50 -2.26 1.23
N PHE A 65 12.61 -2.76 0.37
CA PHE A 65 11.17 -2.47 0.47
C PHE A 65 10.55 -2.88 1.81
N CYS A 66 11.18 -3.83 2.53
CA CYS A 66 10.73 -4.29 3.84
C CYS A 66 10.70 -3.18 4.90
N ASP A 67 11.60 -2.19 4.78
CA ASP A 67 11.67 -1.04 5.69
C ASP A 67 10.49 -0.07 5.51
N TYR A 68 9.71 -0.26 4.45
CA TYR A 68 8.62 0.62 4.02
C TYR A 68 7.24 0.00 4.23
N GLN A 69 7.16 -1.09 4.99
CA GLN A 69 5.88 -1.71 5.33
C GLN A 69 5.09 -0.82 6.29
N VAL A 70 3.84 -0.54 5.93
CA VAL A 70 2.89 0.28 6.71
C VAL A 70 1.58 -0.48 6.92
N THR A 71 0.63 0.16 7.60
CA THR A 71 -0.77 -0.30 7.67
C THR A 71 -1.56 0.22 6.47
N VAL A 72 -2.71 -0.39 6.16
CA VAL A 72 -3.58 0.12 5.08
C VAL A 72 -4.21 1.45 5.48
N GLU A 73 -4.55 1.61 6.75
CA GLU A 73 -5.05 2.87 7.31
C GLU A 73 -4.06 4.03 7.10
N ALA A 74 -2.76 3.79 7.26
CA ALA A 74 -1.74 4.81 7.00
C ALA A 74 -1.73 5.26 5.53
N ILE A 75 -2.05 4.36 4.58
CA ILE A 75 -2.20 4.70 3.16
C ILE A 75 -3.47 5.55 2.97
N GLU A 76 -4.61 5.10 3.49
CA GLU A 76 -5.88 5.82 3.37
C GLU A 76 -5.76 7.28 3.88
N HIS A 77 -5.12 7.48 5.03
CA HIS A 77 -4.86 8.81 5.60
C HIS A 77 -4.02 9.74 4.72
N LYS A 78 -3.12 9.17 3.91
CA LYS A 78 -2.19 9.93 3.04
C LYS A 78 -2.76 10.18 1.64
N THR A 79 -3.74 9.38 1.20
CA THR A 79 -4.38 9.58 -0.11
C THR A 79 -5.23 10.86 -0.16
N LYS A 80 -5.23 11.53 -1.32
CA LYS A 80 -6.03 12.72 -1.61
C LYS A 80 -6.69 12.57 -2.99
N PRO A 81 -8.04 12.51 -3.09
CA PRO A 81 -9.00 12.40 -1.99
C PRO A 81 -8.75 11.15 -1.14
N VAL A 82 -9.25 11.15 0.09
CA VAL A 82 -9.12 10.00 1.00
C VAL A 82 -9.83 8.80 0.36
N LEU A 83 -9.10 7.71 0.17
CA LEU A 83 -9.63 6.45 -0.36
C LEU A 83 -10.11 5.55 0.77
N THR A 84 -11.13 4.74 0.47
CA THR A 84 -11.51 3.58 1.29
C THR A 84 -11.12 2.31 0.54
N LEU A 85 -9.95 1.76 0.85
CA LEU A 85 -9.44 0.51 0.32
C LEU A 85 -10.20 -0.68 0.91
N TRP A 86 -10.35 -1.74 0.12
CA TRP A 86 -11.15 -2.91 0.49
C TRP A 86 -12.54 -2.56 1.04
N SER A 87 -13.21 -1.57 0.41
CA SER A 87 -14.48 -0.98 0.86
C SER A 87 -15.65 -1.96 0.95
N ALA A 88 -15.54 -3.14 0.34
CA ALA A 88 -16.55 -4.20 0.42
C ALA A 88 -16.41 -5.10 1.67
N LEU A 89 -15.36 -4.91 2.49
CA LEU A 89 -15.18 -5.70 3.72
C LEU A 89 -16.21 -5.31 4.79
N PRO A 90 -16.68 -6.26 5.60
CA PRO A 90 -17.41 -5.95 6.83
C PRO A 90 -16.55 -5.09 7.78
N GLU A 91 -17.17 -4.15 8.49
CA GLU A 91 -16.47 -3.19 9.37
C GLU A 91 -15.58 -3.87 10.42
N ALA A 92 -16.05 -4.96 11.01
CA ALA A 92 -15.27 -5.73 11.99
C ALA A 92 -13.99 -6.32 11.39
N VAL A 93 -14.03 -6.74 10.12
CA VAL A 93 -12.85 -7.24 9.40
C VAL A 93 -11.95 -6.07 8.99
N ALA A 94 -12.55 -5.02 8.41
CA ALA A 94 -11.83 -3.84 7.93
C ALA A 94 -11.02 -3.16 9.05
N SER A 95 -11.65 -2.88 10.19
CA SER A 95 -10.99 -2.27 11.36
C SER A 95 -9.82 -3.11 11.86
N GLU A 96 -9.89 -4.43 11.74
CA GLU A 96 -8.82 -5.33 12.15
C GLU A 96 -7.65 -5.37 11.15
N VAL A 97 -7.94 -5.58 9.86
CA VAL A 97 -6.89 -5.75 8.84
C VAL A 97 -6.26 -4.43 8.40
N LYS A 98 -6.96 -3.29 8.55
CA LYS A 98 -6.44 -1.99 8.12
C LYS A 98 -5.52 -1.33 9.12
N THR A 99 -5.72 -1.59 10.41
CA THR A 99 -4.97 -0.96 11.52
C THR A 99 -3.72 -1.76 11.92
N THR A 100 -3.52 -2.95 11.35
CA THR A 100 -2.39 -3.83 11.67
C THR A 100 -1.54 -4.12 10.43
N LYS A 101 -0.24 -4.37 10.63
CA LYS A 101 0.65 -4.81 9.55
C LYS A 101 0.45 -6.32 9.33
N GLY A 102 0.02 -6.71 8.13
CA GLY A 102 -0.11 -8.13 7.78
C GLY A 102 1.24 -8.82 7.59
N SER A 103 1.27 -10.15 7.73
CA SER A 103 2.51 -10.93 7.68
C SER A 103 2.88 -11.43 6.28
N LEU A 104 2.14 -11.05 5.22
CA LEU A 104 2.50 -11.43 3.85
C LEU A 104 3.88 -10.90 3.46
N ALA A 105 4.29 -9.75 4.01
CA ALA A 105 5.64 -9.22 3.82
C ALA A 105 6.74 -10.23 4.20
N GLN A 106 6.54 -11.03 5.25
CA GLN A 106 7.49 -12.07 5.65
C GLN A 106 7.60 -13.18 4.60
N LYS A 107 6.46 -13.56 4.00
CA LYS A 107 6.42 -14.53 2.89
C LYS A 107 7.06 -13.99 1.61
N LEU A 108 7.18 -12.66 1.49
CA LEU A 108 7.88 -11.97 0.40
C LEU A 108 9.38 -11.74 0.67
N GLY A 109 9.91 -12.24 1.79
CA GLY A 109 11.32 -12.16 2.14
C GLY A 109 11.71 -11.10 3.17
N CYS A 110 10.73 -10.39 3.75
CA CYS A 110 10.98 -9.47 4.85
C CYS A 110 11.25 -10.20 6.17
N ARG A 111 12.11 -9.61 7.00
CA ARG A 111 12.55 -10.17 8.29
C ARG A 111 12.24 -9.20 9.41
#